data_AF-A0A977PXR6-F1
#
_entry.id   AF-A0A977PXR6-F1
#
_cell.length_a   1.000
_cell.length_b   1.000
_cell.length_c   1.000
_cell.angle_alpha   90.00
_cell.angle_beta   90.00
_cell.angle_gamma   90.00
#
_symmetry.space_group_name_H-M   'P 1'
#
loop_
_entity.id
_entity.type
_entity.pdbx_description
1 polymer ?
#
loop_
_entity_poly.entity_id
_entity_poly.type
_entity_poly.pdbx_seq_one_letter_code
_entity_poly.pdbx_strand_id
1 'polypeptide(L)'
;MEEKQLLETAEIDENDWEQTPVSVRNLVVKLFDKIEQLEKHLKELQETNEKISEKVNQNSQNSNNPPTSEPLNVEIPKKKKKLGGKKRGGQIGHKGHSRFLYSEEKCKEIIEHHPDSCKCCGEKLRGIDPNPYRHQIVEIPPIVLEIVEHRLYERVCDNCGQKTRGEHLTFAISRNT
;
A
#
# COMPACT_ATOMS: atom_id res chain seq x y z
N MET A 1 25.48 -8.58 46.32
CA MET A 1 26.52 -7.96 45.48
C MET A 1 27.88 -8.64 45.65
N GLU A 2 28.13 -9.32 46.78
CA GLU A 2 29.40 -9.99 47.09
C GLU A 2 29.64 -11.28 46.28
N GLU A 3 28.63 -12.10 46.00
CA GLU A 3 28.81 -13.35 45.22
C GLU A 3 29.17 -13.12 43.74
N LYS A 4 28.74 -11.99 43.17
CA LYS A 4 29.01 -11.65 41.75
C LYS A 4 30.47 -11.22 41.55
N GLN A 5 31.10 -10.68 42.59
CA GLN A 5 32.49 -10.24 42.60
C GLN A 5 33.48 -11.42 42.80
N LEU A 6 33.02 -12.55 43.34
CA LEU A 6 33.83 -13.75 43.56
C LEU A 6 34.07 -14.58 42.28
N LEU A 7 33.22 -14.43 41.26
CA LEU A 7 33.31 -15.17 40.00
C LEU A 7 34.18 -14.47 38.94
N GLU A 8 34.44 -13.17 39.08
CA GLU A 8 35.27 -12.39 38.15
C GLU A 8 36.78 -12.63 38.34
N THR A 9 37.21 -13.29 39.43
CA THR A 9 38.63 -13.47 39.77
C THR A 9 39.03 -14.93 39.98
N ALA A 10 38.25 -15.90 39.50
CA ALA A 10 38.63 -17.31 39.56
C ALA A 10 39.54 -17.67 38.37
N GLU A 11 40.73 -17.08 38.32
CA GLU A 11 41.79 -17.53 37.44
C GLU A 11 42.26 -18.90 37.95
N ILE A 12 42.00 -19.97 37.19
CA ILE A 12 42.50 -21.31 37.50
C ILE A 12 44.00 -21.29 37.25
N ASP A 13 44.81 -21.61 38.27
CA ASP A 13 46.26 -21.72 38.15
C ASP A 13 46.65 -22.78 37.09
N GLU A 14 47.66 -22.48 36.28
CA GLU A 14 48.03 -23.30 35.10
C GLU A 14 48.44 -24.72 35.51
N ASN A 15 49.08 -24.89 36.68
CA ASN A 15 49.45 -26.20 37.21
C ASN A 15 48.23 -27.02 37.68
N ASP A 16 47.18 -26.38 38.20
CA ASP A 16 45.94 -27.05 38.59
C ASP A 16 45.13 -27.51 37.36
N TRP A 17 45.18 -26.74 36.28
CA TRP A 17 44.55 -27.12 35.00
C TRP A 17 45.25 -28.31 34.33
N GLU A 18 46.58 -28.38 34.38
CA GLU A 18 47.35 -29.50 33.81
C GLU A 18 47.09 -30.83 34.53
N GLN A 19 46.92 -30.79 35.85
CA GLN A 19 46.61 -31.96 36.69
C GLN A 19 45.14 -32.39 36.61
N THR A 20 44.28 -31.57 35.99
CA THR A 20 42.86 -31.89 35.85
C THR A 20 42.66 -33.11 34.93
N PRO A 21 41.87 -34.12 35.34
CA PRO A 21 41.59 -35.29 34.51
C PRO A 21 41.04 -34.89 33.13
N VAL A 22 41.49 -35.59 32.08
CA VAL A 22 41.11 -35.29 30.68
C VAL A 22 39.60 -35.31 30.47
N SER A 23 38.87 -36.15 31.20
CA SER A 23 37.40 -36.20 31.19
C SER A 23 36.75 -34.90 31.64
N VAL A 24 37.31 -34.25 32.66
CA VAL A 24 36.83 -32.99 33.22
C VAL A 24 37.19 -31.83 32.28
N ARG A 25 38.41 -31.80 31.76
CA ARG A 25 38.82 -30.80 30.74
C ARG A 25 37.92 -30.83 29.50
N ASN A 26 37.61 -32.03 29.00
CA ASN A 26 36.69 -32.20 27.87
C ASN A 26 35.26 -31.72 28.18
N LEU A 27 34.78 -31.93 29.42
CA LEU A 27 33.48 -31.43 29.84
C LEU A 27 33.47 -29.90 29.91
N VAL A 28 34.51 -29.29 30.47
CA VAL A 28 34.67 -27.83 30.56
C VAL A 28 34.68 -27.19 29.17
N VAL A 29 35.45 -27.74 28.23
CA VAL A 29 35.45 -27.27 26.82
C VAL A 29 34.05 -27.38 26.20
N LYS A 30 33.36 -28.52 26.38
CA LYS A 30 31.98 -28.69 25.88
C LYS A 30 30.99 -27.71 26.52
N LEU A 31 31.18 -27.37 27.79
CA LEU A 31 30.36 -26.38 28.48
C LEU A 31 30.62 -24.97 27.94
N PHE A 32 31.87 -24.61 27.67
CA PHE A 32 32.22 -23.34 27.02
C PHE A 32 31.62 -23.23 25.63
N ASP A 33 31.75 -24.27 24.79
CA ASP A 33 31.11 -24.32 23.48
C ASP A 33 29.58 -24.14 23.60
N LYS A 34 28.98 -24.72 24.65
CA LYS A 34 27.54 -24.60 24.87
C LYS A 34 27.13 -23.20 25.33
N ILE A 35 27.95 -22.56 26.17
CA ILE A 35 27.73 -21.18 26.62
C ILE A 35 27.80 -20.24 25.41
N GLU A 36 28.82 -20.35 24.55
CA GLU A 36 28.96 -19.53 23.35
C GLU A 36 27.75 -19.69 22.40
N GLN A 37 27.30 -20.93 22.19
CA GLN A 37 26.09 -21.20 21.40
C GLN A 37 24.84 -20.56 21.99
N LEU A 38 24.67 -20.63 23.32
CA LEU A 38 23.52 -20.06 24.00
C LEU A 38 23.54 -18.52 23.96
N GLU A 39 24.69 -17.90 24.16
CA GLU A 39 24.86 -16.44 24.05
C GLU A 39 24.54 -15.95 22.64
N LYS A 40 25.00 -16.66 21.61
CA LYS A 40 24.66 -16.36 20.22
C LYS A 40 23.16 -16.45 19.98
N HIS A 41 22.51 -17.51 20.44
CA HIS A 41 21.06 -17.69 20.31
C HIS A 41 20.27 -16.60 21.05
N LEU A 42 20.73 -16.19 22.24
CA LEU A 42 20.10 -15.11 23.01
C LEU A 42 20.17 -13.79 22.25
N LYS A 43 21.34 -13.47 21.66
CA LYS A 43 21.50 -12.26 20.87
C LYS A 43 20.59 -12.25 19.64
N GLU A 44 20.53 -13.36 18.91
CA GLU A 44 19.63 -13.51 17.76
C GLU A 44 18.15 -13.37 18.18
N LEU A 45 17.75 -13.99 19.28
CA LEU A 45 16.39 -13.87 19.83
C LEU A 45 16.06 -12.44 20.27
N GLN A 46 17.01 -11.73 20.90
CA GLN A 46 16.84 -10.33 21.29
C GLN A 46 16.66 -9.43 20.06
N GLU A 47 17.53 -9.56 19.06
CA GLU A 47 17.43 -8.78 17.82
C GLU A 47 16.12 -9.05 17.07
N THR A 48 15.65 -10.30 17.03
CA THR A 48 14.35 -10.64 16.40
C THR A 48 13.18 -10.06 17.19
N ASN A 49 13.21 -10.13 18.52
CA ASN A 49 12.18 -9.54 19.38
C ASN A 49 12.12 -8.01 19.24
N GLU A 50 13.26 -7.32 19.20
CA GLU A 50 13.32 -5.88 18.97
C GLU A 50 12.67 -5.53 17.62
N LYS A 51 13.09 -6.19 16.53
CA LYS A 51 12.51 -6.00 15.18
C LYS A 51 11.01 -6.29 15.12
N ILE A 52 10.53 -7.31 15.82
CA ILE A 52 9.10 -7.64 15.89
C ILE A 52 8.36 -6.59 16.72
N SER A 53 8.92 -6.17 17.86
CA SER A 53 8.32 -5.15 18.73
C SER A 53 8.18 -3.79 18.03
N GLU A 54 9.17 -3.40 17.23
CA GLU A 54 9.12 -2.20 16.39
C GLU A 54 7.99 -2.28 15.37
N LYS A 55 7.84 -3.44 14.70
CA LYS A 55 6.75 -3.67 13.74
C LYS A 55 5.37 -3.69 14.41
N VAL A 56 5.26 -4.24 15.61
CA VAL A 56 3.98 -4.32 16.35
C VAL A 56 3.58 -2.95 16.93
N ASN A 57 4.55 -2.14 17.38
CA ASN A 57 4.29 -0.79 17.89
C ASN A 57 3.99 0.23 16.78
N GLN A 58 4.22 -0.10 15.52
CA GLN A 58 3.72 0.67 14.38
C GLN A 58 2.25 0.34 14.14
N ASN A 59 1.36 1.14 14.73
CA ASN A 59 -0.07 1.09 14.44
C ASN A 59 -0.48 2.26 13.52
N SER A 60 -1.62 2.09 12.85
CA SER A 60 -2.26 3.07 11.96
C SER A 60 -2.76 4.33 12.66
N GLN A 61 -2.60 4.43 14.00
CA GLN A 61 -2.85 5.64 14.79
C GLN A 61 -1.61 6.53 14.97
N ASN A 62 -0.40 5.98 14.81
CA ASN A 62 0.88 6.67 14.98
C ASN A 62 1.56 6.94 13.63
N SER A 63 1.50 5.97 12.72
CA SER A 63 2.10 6.08 11.39
C SER A 63 1.02 6.45 10.38
N ASN A 64 1.24 7.50 9.57
CA ASN A 64 0.38 7.91 8.45
C ASN A 64 0.30 6.84 7.32
N ASN A 65 0.40 5.56 7.66
CA ASN A 65 0.32 4.44 6.74
C ASN A 65 -1.15 4.12 6.42
N PRO A 66 -1.47 3.85 5.15
CA PRO A 66 -2.82 3.47 4.76
C PRO A 66 -3.20 2.12 5.38
N PRO A 67 -4.50 1.90 5.72
CA PRO A 67 -5.00 0.73 6.45
C PRO A 67 -4.79 -0.60 5.70
N THR A 68 -4.40 -0.55 4.44
CA THR A 68 -4.06 -1.69 3.59
C THR A 68 -2.69 -2.32 3.88
N SER A 69 -1.89 -1.72 4.76
CA SER A 69 -0.53 -2.20 5.09
C SER A 69 -0.49 -3.12 6.32
N GLU A 70 -1.63 -3.43 6.92
CA GLU A 70 -1.74 -4.31 8.10
C GLU A 70 -1.62 -5.79 7.68
N PRO A 71 -0.84 -6.63 8.39
CA PRO A 71 -0.78 -8.07 8.13
C PRO A 71 -2.14 -8.73 8.45
N LEU A 72 -2.61 -9.59 7.54
CA LEU A 72 -3.94 -10.24 7.54
C LEU A 72 -4.28 -11.07 8.80
N ASN A 73 -3.33 -11.25 9.73
CA ASN A 73 -3.44 -12.13 10.88
C ASN A 73 -3.55 -11.42 12.24
N VAL A 74 -3.71 -10.09 12.26
CA VAL A 74 -4.11 -9.42 13.50
C VAL A 74 -5.63 -9.51 13.60
N GLU A 75 -6.11 -10.37 14.49
CA GLU A 75 -7.49 -10.27 14.96
C GLU A 75 -7.65 -8.96 15.73
N ILE A 76 -7.89 -7.88 14.99
CA ILE A 76 -8.36 -6.64 15.59
C ILE A 76 -9.66 -7.04 16.30
N PRO A 77 -9.77 -6.90 17.63
CA PRO A 77 -11.01 -7.17 18.32
C PRO A 77 -12.03 -6.21 17.73
N LYS A 78 -12.84 -6.71 16.80
CA LYS A 78 -13.92 -5.97 16.16
C LYS A 78 -14.87 -5.67 17.30
N LYS A 79 -14.70 -4.51 17.96
CA LYS A 79 -15.74 -3.91 18.78
C LYS A 79 -16.97 -4.01 17.90
N LYS A 80 -17.92 -4.87 18.27
CA LYS A 80 -19.19 -5.02 17.56
C LYS A 80 -19.80 -3.63 17.63
N LYS A 81 -19.58 -2.81 16.60
CA LYS A 81 -20.26 -1.53 16.47
C LYS A 81 -21.71 -1.93 16.58
N LYS A 82 -22.41 -1.41 17.60
CA LYS A 82 -23.86 -1.54 17.70
C LYS A 82 -24.36 -1.27 16.30
N LEU A 83 -24.97 -2.27 15.66
CA LEU A 83 -25.55 -2.12 14.33
C LEU A 83 -26.52 -0.94 14.47
N GLY A 84 -26.08 0.25 14.07
CA GLY A 84 -26.95 1.40 14.05
C GLY A 84 -28.14 0.96 13.23
N GLY A 85 -29.37 1.21 13.71
CA GLY A 85 -30.62 0.75 13.08
C GLY A 85 -30.86 1.27 11.65
N LYS A 86 -29.84 1.86 11.02
CA LYS A 86 -29.80 2.21 9.62
C LYS A 86 -29.59 0.93 8.80
N LYS A 87 -30.62 0.57 8.04
CA LYS A 87 -30.58 -0.50 7.05
C LYS A 87 -29.42 -0.25 6.07
N ARG A 88 -28.76 -1.32 5.61
CA ARG A 88 -27.78 -1.25 4.51
C ARG A 88 -28.48 -0.67 3.28
N GLY A 89 -27.92 0.39 2.68
CA GLY A 89 -28.49 1.09 1.53
C GLY A 89 -28.43 2.62 1.71
N GLY A 90 -28.93 3.35 0.71
CA GLY A 90 -29.14 4.80 0.81
C GLY A 90 -30.05 5.12 2.01
N GLN A 91 -29.87 6.29 2.62
CA GLN A 91 -30.72 6.65 3.76
C GLN A 91 -32.17 6.82 3.28
N ILE A 92 -33.13 6.57 4.17
CA ILE A 92 -34.56 6.75 3.89
C ILE A 92 -34.79 8.20 3.43
N GLY A 93 -35.26 8.38 2.19
CA GLY A 93 -35.43 9.69 1.54
C GLY A 93 -34.36 10.07 0.52
N HIS A 94 -33.25 9.34 0.41
CA HIS A 94 -32.28 9.56 -0.67
C HIS A 94 -32.82 9.02 -1.99
N LYS A 95 -32.98 9.90 -2.97
CA LYS A 95 -33.25 9.50 -4.36
C LYS A 95 -32.00 8.81 -4.90
N GLY A 96 -32.15 7.58 -5.37
CA GLY A 96 -31.06 6.88 -6.04
C GLY A 96 -30.68 7.61 -7.33
N HIS A 97 -29.39 7.89 -7.52
CA HIS A 97 -28.86 8.28 -8.82
C HIS A 97 -28.35 7.03 -9.53
N SER A 98 -29.13 6.51 -10.47
CA SER A 98 -28.65 5.54 -11.45
C SER A 98 -27.99 6.28 -12.62
N ARG A 99 -27.08 5.59 -13.32
CA ARG A 99 -26.60 6.09 -14.62
C ARG A 99 -27.75 6.03 -15.60
N PHE A 100 -28.17 7.17 -16.12
CA PHE A 100 -29.15 7.23 -17.20
C PHE A 100 -28.50 6.77 -18.50
N LEU A 101 -29.28 6.10 -19.35
CA LEU A 101 -28.86 5.84 -20.73
C LEU A 101 -28.94 7.14 -21.51
N TYR A 102 -27.93 7.41 -22.34
CA TYR A 102 -27.96 8.48 -23.32
C TYR A 102 -29.05 8.21 -24.37
N SER A 103 -29.62 9.27 -24.93
CA SER A 103 -30.52 9.17 -26.08
C SER A 103 -29.78 8.64 -27.31
N GLU A 104 -30.52 8.05 -28.25
CA GLU A 104 -29.96 7.50 -29.50
C GLU A 104 -29.20 8.56 -30.31
N GLU A 105 -29.71 9.80 -30.33
CA GLU A 105 -29.07 10.95 -31.00
C GLU A 105 -27.69 11.31 -30.44
N LYS A 106 -27.39 10.92 -29.20
CA LYS A 106 -26.09 11.16 -28.55
C LYS A 106 -25.11 10.00 -28.76
N CYS A 107 -25.59 8.86 -29.22
CA CYS A 107 -24.73 7.74 -29.55
C CYS A 107 -24.07 8.00 -30.90
N LYS A 108 -22.74 7.85 -30.96
CA LYS A 108 -22.00 7.95 -32.23
C LYS A 108 -22.49 6.92 -33.25
N GLU A 109 -22.80 5.72 -32.77
CA GLU A 109 -23.29 4.60 -33.55
C GLU A 109 -24.15 3.69 -32.66
N ILE A 110 -25.12 3.00 -33.26
CA ILE A 110 -25.95 1.99 -32.62
C ILE A 110 -25.73 0.68 -33.38
N ILE A 111 -25.20 -0.32 -32.69
CA ILE A 111 -24.94 -1.66 -33.24
C ILE A 111 -26.01 -2.60 -32.71
N GLU A 112 -26.82 -3.17 -33.62
CA GLU A 112 -27.87 -4.11 -33.26
C GLU A 112 -27.34 -5.55 -33.24
N HIS A 113 -27.62 -6.26 -32.14
CA HIS A 113 -27.25 -7.67 -31.98
C HIS A 113 -28.50 -8.53 -31.91
N HIS A 114 -28.84 -9.19 -33.03
CA HIS A 114 -29.97 -10.11 -33.11
C HIS A 114 -29.48 -11.56 -32.98
N PRO A 115 -30.14 -12.41 -32.17
CA PRO A 115 -29.82 -13.83 -32.13
C PRO A 115 -30.39 -14.56 -33.36
N ASP A 116 -29.53 -15.28 -34.08
CA ASP A 116 -29.96 -16.03 -35.28
C ASP A 116 -30.75 -17.31 -34.94
N SER A 117 -30.43 -17.93 -33.80
CA SER A 117 -30.95 -19.23 -33.40
C SER A 117 -31.27 -19.31 -31.91
N CYS A 118 -32.26 -20.12 -31.56
CA CYS A 118 -32.64 -20.41 -30.18
C CYS A 118 -31.49 -21.08 -29.44
N LYS A 119 -31.10 -20.53 -28.27
CA LYS A 119 -30.03 -21.11 -27.44
C LYS A 119 -30.37 -22.49 -26.87
N CYS A 120 -31.65 -22.88 -26.83
CA CYS A 120 -32.10 -24.16 -26.27
C CYS A 120 -32.16 -25.27 -27.35
N CYS A 121 -32.78 -24.99 -28.50
CA CYS A 121 -33.05 -26.01 -29.54
C CYS A 121 -32.40 -25.73 -30.90
N GLY A 122 -31.73 -24.58 -31.09
CA GLY A 122 -31.07 -24.22 -32.35
C GLY A 122 -31.99 -23.77 -33.49
N GLU A 123 -33.31 -23.74 -33.27
CA GLU A 123 -34.27 -23.31 -34.30
C GLU A 123 -34.16 -21.82 -34.61
N LYS A 124 -34.47 -21.42 -35.85
CA LYS A 124 -34.42 -20.02 -36.29
C LYS A 124 -35.44 -19.16 -35.56
N LEU A 125 -34.98 -18.03 -35.02
CA LEU A 125 -35.83 -17.08 -34.32
C LEU A 125 -36.49 -16.09 -35.30
N ARG A 126 -37.72 -15.67 -34.98
CA ARG A 126 -38.48 -14.66 -35.73
C ARG A 126 -39.16 -13.73 -34.73
N GLY A 127 -39.33 -12.46 -35.10
CA GLY A 127 -40.00 -11.46 -34.27
C GLY A 127 -39.15 -10.21 -34.10
N ILE A 128 -39.74 -9.18 -33.48
CA ILE A 128 -39.10 -7.91 -33.17
C ILE A 128 -39.29 -7.68 -31.67
N ASP A 129 -38.20 -7.33 -30.98
CA ASP A 129 -38.26 -6.89 -29.60
C ASP A 129 -38.44 -5.36 -29.57
N PRO A 130 -39.60 -4.83 -29.13
CA PRO A 130 -39.83 -3.39 -29.06
C PRO A 130 -39.06 -2.69 -27.93
N ASN A 131 -38.47 -3.43 -26.99
CA ASN A 131 -37.74 -2.86 -25.86
C ASN A 131 -36.46 -3.66 -25.55
N PRO A 132 -35.45 -3.62 -26.44
CA PRO A 132 -34.22 -4.38 -26.27
C PRO A 132 -33.45 -3.93 -25.03
N TYR A 133 -32.70 -4.86 -24.44
CA TYR A 133 -31.74 -4.52 -23.41
C TYR A 133 -30.64 -3.62 -23.99
N ARG A 134 -30.42 -2.47 -23.36
CA ARG A 134 -29.46 -1.46 -23.83
C ARG A 134 -28.24 -1.40 -22.92
N HIS A 135 -27.06 -1.56 -23.51
CA HIS A 135 -25.77 -1.37 -22.88
C HIS A 135 -24.97 -0.33 -23.67
N GLN A 136 -24.50 0.72 -23.01
CA GLN A 136 -23.76 1.82 -23.63
C GLN A 136 -22.33 1.85 -23.11
N ILE A 137 -21.38 1.87 -24.04
CA ILE A 137 -19.96 2.06 -23.75
C ILE A 137 -19.64 3.53 -24.03
N VAL A 138 -19.07 4.22 -23.03
CA VAL A 138 -18.67 5.63 -23.14
C VAL A 138 -17.15 5.67 -23.11
N GLU A 139 -16.54 5.93 -24.26
CA GLU A 139 -15.10 6.09 -24.40
C GLU A 139 -14.75 7.55 -24.66
N ILE A 140 -13.64 7.98 -24.08
CA ILE A 140 -13.05 9.28 -24.39
C ILE A 140 -12.17 9.07 -25.63
N PRO A 141 -12.44 9.75 -26.76
CA PRO A 141 -11.61 9.62 -27.94
C PRO A 141 -10.19 10.13 -27.64
N PRO A 142 -9.19 9.75 -28.46
CA PRO A 142 -7.83 10.26 -28.32
C PRO A 142 -7.82 11.79 -28.23
N ILE A 143 -7.37 12.32 -27.10
CA ILE A 143 -7.27 13.76 -26.87
C ILE A 143 -6.00 14.26 -27.54
N VAL A 144 -6.13 15.24 -28.43
CA VAL A 144 -4.98 15.97 -28.97
C VAL A 144 -4.53 16.99 -27.92
N LEU A 145 -3.26 16.91 -27.50
CA LEU A 145 -2.71 17.84 -26.52
C LEU A 145 -2.44 19.20 -27.17
N GLU A 146 -3.02 20.25 -26.58
CA GLU A 146 -2.63 21.63 -26.89
C GLU A 146 -1.44 22.01 -26.00
N ILE A 147 -0.24 22.04 -26.60
CA ILE A 147 0.99 22.44 -25.90
C ILE A 147 1.24 23.92 -26.20
N VAL A 148 1.25 24.74 -25.16
CA VAL A 148 1.62 26.17 -25.25
C VAL A 148 2.95 26.37 -24.54
N GLU A 149 4.01 26.62 -25.32
CA GLU A 149 5.33 26.95 -24.79
C GLU A 149 5.47 28.47 -24.61
N HIS A 150 5.73 28.91 -23.38
CA HIS A 150 6.04 30.31 -23.09
C HIS A 150 7.56 30.49 -22.98
N ARG A 151 8.15 31.25 -23.92
CA ARG A 151 9.59 31.56 -23.90
C ARG A 151 9.83 32.97 -23.35
N LEU A 152 10.50 33.02 -22.20
CA LEU A 152 10.80 34.27 -21.51
C LEU A 152 12.29 34.56 -21.66
N TYR A 153 12.60 35.43 -22.60
CA TYR A 153 13.97 35.82 -22.91
C TYR A 153 14.51 36.79 -21.86
N GLU A 154 15.81 36.69 -21.60
CA GLU A 154 16.55 37.58 -20.71
C GLU A 154 17.41 38.53 -21.55
N ARG A 155 17.41 39.81 -21.18
CA ARG A 155 18.24 40.83 -21.83
C ARG A 155 19.05 41.59 -20.79
N VAL A 156 20.22 42.04 -21.20
CA VAL A 156 21.13 42.84 -20.38
C VAL A 156 20.95 44.30 -20.74
N CYS A 157 20.84 45.16 -19.74
CA CYS A 157 20.78 46.61 -19.94
C CYS A 157 22.19 47.15 -20.25
N ASP A 158 22.36 47.82 -21.39
CA ASP A 158 23.67 48.39 -21.76
C ASP A 158 24.10 49.55 -20.85
N ASN A 159 23.16 50.18 -20.15
CA ASN A 159 23.43 51.34 -19.28
C ASN A 159 23.86 50.94 -17.85
N CYS A 160 23.25 49.90 -17.27
CA CYS A 160 23.53 49.49 -15.89
C CYS A 160 23.98 48.03 -15.73
N GLY A 161 24.05 47.26 -16.82
CA GLY A 161 24.41 45.84 -16.80
C GLY A 161 23.35 44.92 -16.21
N GLN A 162 22.22 45.44 -15.74
CA GLN A 162 21.17 44.64 -15.11
C GLN A 162 20.57 43.65 -16.12
N LYS A 163 20.44 42.40 -15.72
CA LYS A 163 19.71 41.39 -16.48
C LYS A 163 18.24 41.41 -16.09
N THR A 164 17.36 41.49 -17.08
CA THR A 164 15.92 41.45 -16.89
C THR A 164 15.33 40.38 -17.80
N ARG A 165 14.59 39.46 -17.19
CA ARG A 165 13.83 38.43 -17.91
C ARG A 165 12.43 38.93 -18.18
N GLY A 166 11.88 38.60 -19.36
CA GLY A 166 10.46 38.80 -19.61
C GLY A 166 9.63 38.13 -18.52
N GLU A 167 8.53 38.74 -18.13
CA GLU A 167 7.62 38.19 -17.14
C GLU A 167 6.49 37.43 -17.84
N HIS A 168 6.04 36.33 -17.24
CA HIS A 168 4.84 35.64 -17.70
C HIS A 168 3.67 36.48 -17.21
N LEU A 169 3.00 37.18 -18.12
CA LEU A 169 1.72 37.79 -17.78
C LEU A 169 0.72 36.65 -17.56
N THR A 170 0.48 36.32 -16.30
CA THR A 170 -0.65 35.51 -15.85
C THR A 170 -1.94 36.31 -15.98
N PHE A 171 -2.21 36.91 -17.15
CA PHE A 171 -3.58 37.30 -17.44
C PHE A 171 -4.37 36.02 -17.61
N ALA A 172 -5.25 35.79 -16.63
CA ALA A 172 -6.23 34.73 -16.61
C ALA A 172 -6.80 34.54 -18.01
N ILE A 173 -6.36 33.48 -18.69
CA ILE A 173 -7.17 32.93 -19.77
C ILE A 173 -8.33 32.27 -19.02
N SER A 174 -9.34 33.08 -18.69
CA SER A 174 -10.71 32.60 -18.68
C SER A 174 -10.95 32.05 -20.09
N ARG A 175 -10.55 30.79 -20.31
CA ARG A 175 -11.01 30.03 -21.46
C ARG A 175 -12.51 29.98 -21.24
N ASN A 176 -13.27 30.76 -22.02
CA ASN A 176 -14.72 30.69 -22.04
C ASN A 176 -15.08 29.22 -22.32
N THR A 177 -15.45 28.51 -21.27
CA THR A 177 -16.25 27.29 -21.30
C THR A 177 -17.71 27.67 -21.15
#